data_AF-A0A932Q4H9-F1
#
_entry.id   AF-A0A932Q4H9-F1
#
_cell.length_a   1.000
_cell.length_b   1.000
_cell.length_c   1.000
_cell.angle_alpha   90.00
_cell.angle_beta   90.00
_cell.angle_gamma   90.00
#
_symmetry.space_group_name_H-M   'P 1'
#
loop_
_entity.id
_entity.type
_entity.pdbx_description
1 polymer ?
#
loop_
_entity_poly.entity_id
_entity_poly.type
_entity_poly.pdbx_seq_one_letter_code
_entity_poly.pdbx_strand_id
1 'polypeptide(L)'
;MRCPYCSTMDNKVIDSRISQTGDITRRRRECLQCEGRFTTYERVEAVMPMVIKKDGRREPFERDKIFSGIQKATEKRPITTAQVEKAVHDIERRIAAFSVKELPSRTVPEAGSAQAHFKHTEFDLFCDNFAEKPDEFAWELIEGTGQNIPQLDEAIGKLSTNWRLERMPRVDLTIIRLASFEIVHRSDIPKTVTINEAIELAKRFGAEDSAAFVNGLLDKFTKAS
;
A
#
# COMPACT_ATOMS: atom_id res chain seq x y z
N MET A 1 11.52 37.07 -8.11
CA MET A 1 10.06 37.28 -8.00
C MET A 1 9.76 38.71 -8.42
N ARG A 2 8.78 38.94 -9.29
CA ARG A 2 8.44 40.27 -9.79
C ARG A 2 7.66 41.08 -8.74
N CYS A 3 8.01 42.35 -8.52
CA CYS A 3 7.26 43.26 -7.66
C CYS A 3 5.88 43.55 -8.26
N PRO A 4 4.77 43.39 -7.51
CA PRO A 4 3.43 43.62 -8.04
C PRO A 4 3.11 45.10 -8.28
N TYR A 5 3.88 46.02 -7.69
CA TYR A 5 3.61 47.46 -7.77
C TYR A 5 4.34 48.16 -8.93
N CYS A 6 5.62 47.81 -9.15
CA CYS A 6 6.46 48.45 -10.17
C CYS A 6 7.08 47.48 -11.18
N SER A 7 6.75 46.19 -11.11
CA SER A 7 7.21 45.13 -12.02
C SER A 7 8.73 44.88 -12.08
N THR A 8 9.54 45.53 -11.24
CA THR A 8 10.97 45.22 -11.11
C THR A 8 11.21 43.85 -10.48
N MET A 9 12.40 43.28 -10.70
CA MET A 9 12.84 42.03 -10.09
C MET A 9 13.60 42.25 -8.78
N ASP A 10 14.00 43.48 -8.48
CA ASP A 10 14.81 43.84 -7.32
C ASP A 10 13.97 43.95 -6.04
N ASN A 11 14.10 42.93 -5.19
CA ASN A 11 13.49 42.87 -3.87
C ASN A 11 14.33 42.02 -2.92
N LYS A 12 14.20 42.29 -1.62
CA LYS A 12 14.83 41.51 -0.54
C LYS A 12 13.78 40.80 0.29
N VAL A 13 14.13 39.64 0.84
CA VAL A 13 13.30 38.91 1.81
C VAL A 13 13.52 39.53 3.19
N ILE A 14 12.42 39.87 3.88
CA ILE A 14 12.45 40.51 5.21
C ILE A 14 11.87 39.63 6.33
N ASP A 15 10.98 38.68 6.02
CA ASP A 15 10.46 37.70 6.98
C ASP A 15 10.21 36.36 6.27
N SER A 16 10.43 35.26 6.97
CA SER A 16 10.27 33.90 6.43
C SER A 16 9.60 33.01 7.47
N ARG A 17 8.48 32.39 7.11
CA ARG A 17 7.75 31.45 7.98
C ARG A 17 7.46 30.16 7.22
N ILE A 18 7.68 29.03 7.87
CA ILE A 18 7.44 27.70 7.33
C ILE A 18 6.11 27.19 7.90
N SER A 19 5.28 26.56 7.07
CA SER A 19 4.04 25.88 7.53
C SER A 19 4.37 24.75 8.51
N GLN A 20 3.44 24.39 9.40
CA GLN A 20 3.61 23.23 10.31
C GLN A 20 3.86 21.92 9.56
N THR A 21 3.38 21.82 8.32
CA THR A 21 3.57 20.69 7.39
C THR A 21 4.87 20.73 6.60
N GLY A 22 5.66 21.82 6.68
CA GLY A 22 6.98 21.96 6.04
C GLY A 22 7.01 22.14 4.51
N ASP A 23 5.86 22.08 3.86
CA ASP A 23 5.67 22.05 2.39
C ASP A 23 5.55 23.44 1.74
N ILE A 24 5.22 24.46 2.54
CA ILE A 24 5.01 25.84 2.09
C ILE A 24 5.85 26.79 2.93
N THR A 25 6.67 27.60 2.27
CA THR A 25 7.40 28.71 2.87
C THR A 25 6.77 30.04 2.45
N ARG A 26 6.25 30.79 3.42
CA ARG A 26 5.75 32.15 3.22
C ARG A 26 6.90 33.14 3.41
N ARG A 27 7.21 33.91 2.37
CA ARG A 27 8.23 34.98 2.41
C ARG A 27 7.56 36.34 2.33
N ARG A 28 7.88 37.25 3.25
CA ARG A 28 7.59 38.69 3.08
C ARG A 28 8.78 39.32 2.37
N ARG A 29 8.52 40.05 1.29
CA ARG A 29 9.51 40.72 0.45
C ARG A 29 9.26 42.23 0.42
N GLU A 30 10.33 43.00 0.30
CA GLU A 30 10.31 44.46 0.13
C GLU A 30 11.02 44.82 -1.17
N CYS A 31 10.35 45.57 -2.03
CA CYS A 31 10.93 46.05 -3.29
C CYS A 31 11.99 47.12 -3.02
N LEU A 32 13.14 47.02 -3.69
CA LEU A 32 14.23 47.99 -3.52
C LEU A 32 14.02 49.30 -4.31
N GLN A 33 13.06 49.31 -5.24
CA GLN A 33 12.80 50.48 -6.11
C GLN A 33 11.60 51.31 -5.67
N CYS A 34 10.53 50.66 -5.19
CA CYS A 34 9.29 51.35 -4.81
C CYS A 34 8.92 51.15 -3.33
N GLU A 35 9.77 50.48 -2.55
CA GLU A 35 9.59 50.17 -1.12
C GLU A 35 8.31 49.37 -0.78
N GLY A 36 7.57 48.95 -1.80
CA GLY A 36 6.34 48.19 -1.66
C GLY A 36 6.61 46.81 -1.07
N ARG A 37 5.82 46.44 -0.06
CA ARG A 37 5.91 45.14 0.62
C ARG A 37 4.87 44.17 0.08
N PHE A 38 5.29 42.95 -0.21
CA PHE A 38 4.42 41.89 -0.73
C PHE A 38 4.82 40.52 -0.17
N THR A 39 3.95 39.53 -0.32
CA THR A 39 4.16 38.18 0.20
C THR A 39 4.20 37.20 -0.95
N THR A 40 5.19 36.31 -0.95
CA THR A 40 5.28 35.19 -1.88
C THR A 40 5.17 33.88 -1.12
N TYR A 41 4.56 32.89 -1.77
CA TYR A 41 4.47 31.53 -1.28
C TYR A 41 5.38 30.67 -2.15
N GLU A 42 6.38 30.06 -1.54
CA GLU A 42 7.27 29.09 -2.18
C GLU A 42 6.77 27.69 -1.78
N ARG A 43 6.46 26.85 -2.77
CA ARG A 43 6.05 25.45 -2.56
C ARG A 43 7.16 24.55 -3.08
N VAL A 44 7.49 23.51 -2.32
CA VAL A 44 8.40 22.47 -2.83
C VAL A 44 7.64 21.69 -3.90
N GLU A 45 8.03 21.89 -5.16
CA GLU A 45 7.51 21.10 -6.27
C GLU A 45 8.35 19.83 -6.38
N ALA A 46 7.78 18.71 -5.93
CA ALA A 46 8.42 17.41 -6.08
C ALA A 46 8.29 16.95 -7.53
N VAL A 47 9.43 16.69 -8.19
CA VAL A 47 9.44 16.09 -9.53
C VAL A 47 9.11 14.61 -9.38
N MET A 48 7.94 14.21 -9.87
CA MET A 48 7.50 12.82 -9.83
C MET A 48 8.11 12.02 -11.01
N PRO A 49 8.46 10.73 -10.82
CA PRO A 49 9.03 9.89 -11.86
C PRO A 49 8.02 9.50 -12.94
N MET A 50 8.53 9.05 -14.08
CA MET A 50 7.75 8.28 -15.05
C MET A 50 7.53 6.86 -14.54
N VAL A 51 6.32 6.31 -14.70
CA VAL A 51 5.97 4.94 -14.33
C VAL A 51 6.14 3.99 -15.52
N ILE A 52 6.96 2.94 -15.39
CA ILE A 52 7.15 1.89 -16.41
C ILE A 52 6.12 0.77 -16.18
N LYS A 53 5.18 0.58 -17.11
CA LYS A 53 4.17 -0.47 -17.07
C LYS A 53 4.74 -1.84 -17.42
N LYS A 54 3.97 -2.90 -17.16
CA LYS A 54 4.36 -4.30 -17.43
C LYS A 54 4.69 -4.58 -18.89
N ASP A 55 4.05 -3.85 -19.80
CA ASP A 55 4.24 -3.88 -21.26
C ASP A 55 5.45 -3.02 -21.71
N GLY A 56 6.17 -2.40 -20.79
CA GLY A 56 7.30 -1.51 -21.06
C GLY A 56 6.90 -0.06 -21.38
N ARG A 57 5.60 0.26 -21.44
CA ARG A 57 5.13 1.62 -21.70
C ARG A 57 5.47 2.55 -20.53
N ARG A 58 5.90 3.77 -20.84
CA ARG A 58 6.14 4.84 -19.85
C ARG A 58 4.94 5.76 -19.80
N GLU A 59 4.44 6.04 -18.60
CA GLU A 59 3.42 7.05 -18.38
C GLU A 59 3.82 7.98 -17.23
N PRO A 60 3.39 9.24 -17.20
CA PRO A 60 3.62 10.09 -16.04
C PRO A 60 2.98 9.48 -14.79
N PHE A 61 3.58 9.73 -13.63
CA PHE A 61 2.93 9.43 -12.37
C PHE A 61 1.64 10.26 -12.24
N GLU A 62 0.52 9.59 -12.03
CA GLU A 62 -0.79 10.22 -11.89
C GLU A 62 -1.40 9.85 -10.54
N ARG A 63 -1.54 10.84 -9.66
CA ARG A 63 -2.14 10.72 -8.32
C ARG A 63 -3.51 10.06 -8.35
N ASP A 64 -4.36 10.50 -9.27
CA ASP A 64 -5.76 10.05 -9.37
C ASP A 64 -5.88 8.56 -9.69
N LYS A 65 -4.90 7.99 -10.40
CA LYS A 65 -4.84 6.54 -10.65
C LYS A 65 -4.57 5.76 -9.37
N ILE A 66 -3.68 6.25 -8.50
CA ILE A 66 -3.41 5.63 -7.19
C ILE A 66 -4.63 5.75 -6.30
N PHE A 67 -5.20 6.94 -6.21
CA PHE A 67 -6.42 7.18 -5.43
C PHE A 67 -7.56 6.26 -5.86
N SER A 68 -7.89 6.23 -7.15
CA SER A 68 -8.96 5.39 -7.70
C SER A 68 -8.67 3.90 -7.49
N GLY A 69 -7.40 3.49 -7.62
CA GLY A 69 -6.97 2.12 -7.37
C GLY A 69 -7.18 1.70 -5.91
N ILE A 70 -6.76 2.54 -4.95
CA ILE A 70 -6.94 2.28 -3.52
C ILE A 70 -8.43 2.29 -3.19
N GLN A 71 -9.17 3.31 -3.62
CA GLN A 71 -10.60 3.45 -3.36
C GLN A 71 -11.39 2.23 -3.85
N LYS A 72 -11.08 1.74 -5.05
CA LYS A 72 -11.68 0.51 -5.59
C LYS A 72 -11.26 -0.73 -4.80
N ALA A 73 -9.99 -0.82 -4.40
CA ALA A 73 -9.50 -1.93 -3.59
C ALA A 73 -10.08 -1.95 -2.16
N THR A 74 -10.53 -0.80 -1.65
CA THR A 74 -11.17 -0.63 -0.34
C THR A 74 -12.70 -0.54 -0.42
N GLU A 75 -13.30 -0.77 -1.59
CA GLU A 75 -14.74 -0.75 -1.77
C GLU A 75 -15.39 -1.78 -0.84
N LYS A 76 -16.41 -1.35 -0.07
CA LYS A 76 -17.10 -2.11 1.00
C LYS A 76 -16.34 -2.29 2.32
N ARG A 77 -15.23 -1.59 2.53
CA ARG A 77 -14.54 -1.52 3.84
C ARG A 77 -14.87 -0.21 4.57
N PRO A 78 -14.80 -0.17 5.91
CA PRO A 78 -15.01 1.04 6.70
C PRO A 78 -13.82 2.00 6.59
N ILE A 79 -13.47 2.41 5.36
CA ILE A 79 -12.35 3.30 5.06
C ILE A 79 -12.93 4.57 4.44
N THR A 80 -12.66 5.70 5.10
CA THR A 80 -13.13 7.02 4.65
C THR A 80 -12.29 7.55 3.49
N THR A 81 -12.88 8.42 2.68
CA THR A 81 -12.16 9.14 1.62
C THR A 81 -10.93 9.88 2.15
N ALA A 82 -11.01 10.48 3.34
CA ALA A 82 -9.90 11.19 3.96
C ALA A 82 -8.72 10.26 4.29
N GLN A 83 -8.99 9.02 4.72
CA GLN A 83 -7.93 8.03 4.93
C GLN A 83 -7.26 7.61 3.62
N VAL A 84 -8.05 7.46 2.54
CA VAL A 84 -7.49 7.18 1.20
C VAL A 84 -6.61 8.33 0.73
N GLU A 85 -7.06 9.58 0.87
CA GLU A 85 -6.26 10.76 0.49
C GLU A 85 -4.94 10.84 1.27
N LYS A 86 -4.98 10.58 2.58
CA LYS A 86 -3.78 10.54 3.41
C LYS A 86 -2.80 9.47 2.92
N ALA A 87 -3.29 8.26 2.64
CA ALA A 87 -2.45 7.17 2.13
C ALA A 87 -1.82 7.52 0.78
N VAL A 88 -2.57 8.14 -0.14
CA VAL A 88 -2.05 8.61 -1.43
C VAL A 88 -0.95 9.64 -1.23
N HIS A 89 -1.16 10.61 -0.34
CA HIS A 89 -0.17 11.64 -0.03
C HIS A 89 1.13 11.07 0.54
N ASP A 90 1.04 10.07 1.42
CA ASP A 90 2.21 9.41 1.98
C ASP A 90 2.98 8.60 0.91
N ILE A 91 2.27 7.97 -0.04
CA ILE A 91 2.86 7.31 -1.21
C ILE A 91 3.59 8.33 -2.09
N GLU A 92 2.97 9.47 -2.38
CA GLU A 92 3.59 10.54 -3.17
C GLU A 92 4.88 11.04 -2.54
N ARG A 93 4.86 11.30 -1.22
CA ARG A 93 6.03 11.72 -0.46
C ARG A 93 7.16 10.70 -0.54
N ARG A 94 6.85 9.40 -0.39
CA ARG A 94 7.84 8.32 -0.51
C ARG A 94 8.42 8.23 -1.91
N ILE A 95 7.58 8.35 -2.94
CA ILE A 95 7.99 8.30 -4.34
C ILE A 95 8.92 9.48 -4.67
N ALA A 96 8.55 10.69 -4.25
CA ALA A 96 9.37 11.88 -4.41
C ALA A 96 10.75 11.75 -3.74
N ALA A 97 10.81 11.12 -2.56
CA ALA A 97 12.06 10.94 -1.82
C ALA A 97 13.09 10.08 -2.57
N PHE A 98 12.67 9.14 -3.42
CA PHE A 98 13.60 8.32 -4.20
C PHE A 98 14.39 9.12 -5.26
N SER A 99 13.90 10.29 -5.67
CA SER A 99 14.58 11.16 -6.65
C SER A 99 14.99 10.44 -7.94
N VAL A 100 14.20 9.46 -8.38
CA VAL A 100 14.44 8.69 -9.61
C VAL A 100 13.72 9.30 -10.81
N LYS A 101 14.24 9.10 -12.02
CA LYS A 101 13.56 9.51 -13.26
C LYS A 101 12.45 8.55 -13.69
N GLU A 102 12.64 7.25 -13.48
CA GLU A 102 11.71 6.21 -13.88
C GLU A 102 11.50 5.21 -12.73
N LEU A 103 10.25 4.78 -12.54
CA LEU A 103 9.83 3.83 -11.51
C LEU A 103 8.98 2.71 -12.16
N PRO A 104 9.39 1.44 -12.09
CA PRO A 104 8.51 0.36 -12.50
C PRO A 104 7.15 0.35 -11.76
N SER A 105 6.08 0.00 -12.46
CA SER A 105 4.73 -0.15 -11.88
C SER A 105 4.63 -1.30 -10.88
N ARG A 106 5.61 -2.20 -10.87
CA ARG A 106 5.75 -3.29 -9.89
C ARG A 106 6.82 -3.01 -8.84
N THR A 107 7.41 -1.82 -8.77
CA THR A 107 8.43 -1.55 -7.75
C THR A 107 7.79 -1.33 -6.39
N VAL A 108 7.84 -2.38 -5.55
CA VAL A 108 8.45 -2.19 -4.23
C VAL A 108 9.96 -2.23 -4.52
N PRO A 109 10.70 -1.12 -4.47
CA PRO A 109 12.14 -1.17 -4.63
C PRO A 109 12.73 -1.80 -3.37
N GLU A 110 12.82 -3.13 -3.35
CA GLU A 110 13.88 -3.78 -2.58
C GLU A 110 15.01 -4.05 -3.55
N ALA A 111 16.13 -3.37 -3.32
CA ALA A 111 17.37 -3.67 -3.97
C ALA A 111 17.72 -5.14 -3.67
N GLY A 112 17.57 -6.00 -4.67
CA GLY A 112 18.30 -7.27 -4.76
C GLY A 112 18.00 -8.32 -3.70
N SER A 113 16.79 -8.88 -3.67
CA SER A 113 16.58 -10.31 -3.39
C SER A 113 15.18 -10.71 -3.80
N ALA A 114 15.04 -11.94 -4.33
CA ALA A 114 13.73 -12.58 -4.46
C ALA A 114 13.08 -12.67 -3.06
N GLN A 115 11.76 -12.51 -3.01
CA GLN A 115 10.93 -12.20 -1.82
C GLN A 115 11.05 -10.74 -1.35
N ALA A 116 10.00 -9.96 -1.65
CA ALA A 116 9.75 -8.72 -0.92
C ALA A 116 9.41 -9.08 0.52
N HIS A 117 10.31 -8.83 1.47
CA HIS A 117 10.05 -9.10 2.88
C HIS A 117 9.20 -7.95 3.44
N PHE A 118 7.91 -8.20 3.64
CA PHE A 118 7.06 -7.28 4.41
C PHE A 118 7.61 -7.21 5.83
N LYS A 119 8.05 -6.03 6.29
CA LYS A 119 8.69 -5.83 7.59
C LYS A 119 7.66 -5.51 8.66
N HIS A 120 7.99 -5.87 9.90
CA HIS A 120 7.16 -5.57 11.06
C HIS A 120 6.81 -4.08 11.16
N THR A 121 7.76 -3.20 10.85
CA THR A 121 7.52 -1.75 10.84
C THR A 121 6.46 -1.29 9.84
N GLU A 122 6.33 -1.98 8.70
CA GLU A 122 5.28 -1.66 7.72
C GLU A 122 3.92 -2.22 8.16
N PHE A 123 3.91 -3.34 8.88
CA PHE A 123 2.72 -3.88 9.52
C PHE A 123 2.21 -2.96 10.63
N ASP A 124 3.08 -2.45 11.49
CA ASP A 124 2.71 -1.52 12.57
C ASP A 124 2.04 -0.27 12.00
N LEU A 125 2.64 0.32 10.96
CA LEU A 125 2.09 1.49 10.26
C LEU A 125 0.73 1.20 9.63
N PHE A 126 0.51 -0.01 9.12
CA PHE A 126 -0.79 -0.43 8.61
C PHE A 126 -1.81 -0.57 9.75
N CYS A 127 -1.42 -1.22 10.85
CA CYS A 127 -2.26 -1.49 12.02
C CYS A 127 -2.67 -0.22 12.77
N ASP A 128 -1.87 0.84 12.71
CA ASP A 128 -2.21 2.16 13.24
C ASP A 128 -3.47 2.80 12.61
N ASN A 129 -3.99 2.23 11.52
CA ASN A 129 -5.24 2.67 10.89
C ASN A 129 -6.50 2.02 11.48
N PHE A 130 -6.36 1.08 12.42
CA PHE A 130 -7.46 0.35 13.04
C PHE A 130 -7.62 0.74 14.51
N ALA A 131 -8.88 0.87 14.96
CA ALA A 131 -9.19 1.21 16.35
C ALA A 131 -8.75 0.11 17.32
N GLU A 132 -8.92 -1.14 16.91
CA GLU A 132 -8.40 -2.32 17.59
C GLU A 132 -7.20 -2.81 16.79
N LYS A 133 -6.02 -2.78 17.44
CA LYS A 133 -4.80 -3.27 16.83
C LYS A 133 -4.78 -4.80 16.92
N PRO A 134 -4.43 -5.49 15.82
CA PRO A 134 -4.19 -6.91 15.89
C PRO A 134 -3.03 -7.21 16.84
N ASP A 135 -3.06 -8.40 17.44
CA ASP A 135 -2.05 -8.88 18.36
C ASP A 135 -0.83 -9.47 17.61
N GLU A 136 0.14 -9.94 18.38
CA GLU A 136 1.36 -10.57 17.84
C GLU A 136 1.06 -11.82 17.00
N PHE A 137 -0.03 -12.52 17.31
CA PHE A 137 -0.48 -13.68 16.54
C PHE A 137 -0.77 -13.33 15.06
N ALA A 138 -1.40 -12.18 14.80
CA ALA A 138 -1.64 -11.73 13.44
C ALA A 138 -0.34 -11.49 12.66
N TRP A 139 0.69 -10.94 13.33
CA TRP A 139 2.01 -10.76 12.71
C TRP A 139 2.66 -12.11 12.39
N GLU A 140 2.68 -13.04 13.35
CA GLU A 140 3.22 -14.39 13.16
C GLU A 140 2.59 -15.10 11.95
N LEU A 141 1.26 -14.99 11.80
CA LEU A 141 0.54 -15.55 10.66
C LEU A 141 0.95 -14.91 9.33
N ILE A 142 1.03 -13.58 9.29
CA ILE A 142 1.35 -12.84 8.05
C ILE A 142 2.79 -13.09 7.63
N GLU A 143 3.74 -12.94 8.56
CA GLU A 143 5.15 -13.15 8.32
C GLU A 143 5.42 -14.61 7.96
N GLY A 144 4.90 -15.55 8.75
CA GLY A 144 5.06 -16.98 8.53
C GLY A 144 4.47 -17.42 7.19
N THR A 145 3.27 -16.94 6.84
CA THR A 145 2.69 -17.20 5.50
C THR A 145 3.57 -16.63 4.41
N GLY A 146 4.06 -15.38 4.56
CA GLY A 146 4.92 -14.71 3.60
C GLY A 146 6.23 -15.46 3.33
N GLN A 147 6.86 -15.99 4.38
CA GLN A 147 8.09 -16.77 4.29
C GLN A 147 7.88 -18.16 3.64
N ASN A 148 6.67 -18.70 3.71
CA ASN A 148 6.36 -20.05 3.24
C ASN A 148 5.51 -20.09 1.95
N ILE A 149 5.31 -18.95 1.26
CA ILE A 149 4.51 -18.89 0.03
C ILE A 149 4.89 -19.97 -1.00
N PRO A 150 6.18 -20.20 -1.35
CA PRO A 150 6.53 -21.22 -2.34
C PRO A 150 6.06 -22.62 -1.96
N GLN A 151 6.27 -23.02 -0.70
CA GLN A 151 5.90 -24.34 -0.17
C GLN A 151 4.38 -24.49 -0.08
N LEU A 152 3.69 -23.44 0.40
CA LEU A 152 2.24 -23.41 0.50
C LEU A 152 1.60 -23.51 -0.89
N ASP A 153 2.06 -22.71 -1.85
CA ASP A 153 1.57 -22.75 -3.23
C ASP A 153 1.80 -24.12 -3.87
N GLU A 154 2.95 -24.75 -3.66
CA GLU A 154 3.20 -26.10 -4.17
C GLU A 154 2.21 -27.12 -3.57
N ALA A 155 1.99 -27.07 -2.26
CA ALA A 155 1.07 -27.96 -1.56
C ALA A 155 -0.39 -27.75 -2.00
N ILE A 156 -0.85 -26.49 -2.07
CA ILE A 156 -2.20 -26.14 -2.52
C ILE A 156 -2.39 -26.54 -3.99
N GLY A 157 -1.39 -26.28 -4.84
CA GLY A 157 -1.42 -26.59 -6.27
C GLY A 157 -1.57 -28.08 -6.58
N LYS A 158 -1.01 -28.97 -5.74
CA LYS A 158 -1.18 -30.43 -5.87
C LYS A 158 -2.62 -30.88 -5.63
N LEU A 159 -3.41 -30.12 -4.87
CA LEU A 159 -4.78 -30.45 -4.49
C LEU A 159 -5.83 -29.84 -5.43
N SER A 160 -5.45 -28.79 -6.16
CA SER A 160 -6.32 -28.09 -7.10
C SER A 160 -6.32 -28.77 -8.48
N THR A 161 -7.03 -29.90 -8.61
CA THR A 161 -7.08 -30.69 -9.85
C THR A 161 -7.66 -29.93 -11.06
N ASN A 162 -8.53 -28.94 -10.83
CA ASN A 162 -9.21 -28.19 -11.91
C ASN A 162 -8.88 -26.68 -11.95
N TRP A 163 -8.12 -26.17 -10.99
CA TRP A 163 -7.83 -24.74 -10.88
C TRP A 163 -6.33 -24.49 -10.82
N ARG A 164 -5.80 -23.74 -11.77
CA ARG A 164 -4.44 -23.18 -11.64
C ARG A 164 -4.49 -22.03 -10.63
N LEU A 165 -3.58 -22.00 -9.67
CA LEU A 165 -3.47 -20.95 -8.64
C LEU A 165 -3.50 -19.54 -9.23
N GLU A 166 -2.92 -19.37 -10.42
CA GLU A 166 -2.84 -18.12 -11.16
C GLU A 166 -4.21 -17.52 -11.53
N ARG A 167 -5.25 -18.37 -11.62
CA ARG A 167 -6.62 -17.98 -11.98
C ARG A 167 -7.52 -17.79 -10.76
N MET A 168 -7.02 -18.09 -9.56
CA MET A 168 -7.78 -17.95 -8.32
C MET A 168 -7.94 -16.47 -7.95
N PRO A 169 -9.12 -16.04 -7.46
CA PRO A 169 -9.28 -14.72 -6.86
C PRO A 169 -8.21 -14.49 -5.79
N ARG A 170 -7.65 -13.27 -5.75
CA ARG A 170 -6.55 -12.96 -4.83
C ARG A 170 -6.96 -13.06 -3.37
N VAL A 171 -8.20 -12.72 -3.05
CA VAL A 171 -8.75 -12.85 -1.69
C VAL A 171 -8.78 -14.31 -1.27
N ASP A 172 -9.37 -15.17 -2.10
CA ASP A 172 -9.50 -16.61 -1.83
C ASP A 172 -8.13 -17.27 -1.66
N LEU A 173 -7.19 -16.97 -2.56
CA LEU A 173 -5.83 -17.49 -2.48
C LEU A 173 -5.12 -17.04 -1.20
N THR A 174 -5.30 -15.78 -0.77
CA THR A 174 -4.74 -15.28 0.48
C THR A 174 -5.34 -15.98 1.69
N ILE A 175 -6.66 -16.17 1.72
CA ILE A 175 -7.36 -16.88 2.80
C ILE A 175 -6.86 -18.32 2.90
N ILE A 176 -6.76 -19.02 1.76
CA ILE A 176 -6.27 -20.40 1.71
C ILE A 176 -4.82 -20.47 2.19
N ARG A 177 -3.95 -19.55 1.78
CA ARG A 177 -2.55 -19.54 2.22
C ARG A 177 -2.41 -19.35 3.72
N LEU A 178 -3.15 -18.39 4.30
CA LEU A 178 -3.16 -18.15 5.76
C LEU A 178 -3.62 -19.40 6.51
N ALA A 179 -4.74 -19.98 6.09
CA ALA A 179 -5.28 -21.18 6.72
C ALA A 179 -4.35 -22.39 6.56
N SER A 180 -3.76 -22.59 5.39
CA SER A 180 -2.79 -23.65 5.14
C SER A 180 -1.53 -23.49 5.99
N PHE A 181 -1.03 -22.26 6.16
CA PHE A 181 0.10 -22.00 7.05
C PHE A 181 -0.25 -22.35 8.50
N GLU A 182 -1.40 -21.88 8.99
CA GLU A 182 -1.86 -22.17 10.35
C GLU A 182 -2.03 -23.69 10.57
N ILE A 183 -2.66 -24.42 9.63
CA ILE A 183 -2.84 -25.88 9.70
C ILE A 183 -1.49 -26.62 9.84
N VAL A 184 -0.44 -26.16 9.17
CA VAL A 184 0.87 -26.83 9.15
C VAL A 184 1.71 -26.45 10.37
N HIS A 185 1.65 -25.19 10.80
CA HIS A 185 2.62 -24.63 11.74
C HIS A 185 2.05 -24.37 13.14
N ARG A 186 0.73 -24.40 13.33
CA ARG A 186 0.05 -24.15 14.63
C ARG A 186 -0.67 -25.40 15.12
N SER A 187 0.09 -26.30 15.74
CA SER A 187 -0.44 -27.52 16.34
C SER A 187 -1.31 -27.29 17.58
N ASP A 188 -1.25 -26.08 18.16
CA ASP A 188 -2.09 -25.61 19.25
C ASP A 188 -3.52 -25.24 18.80
N ILE A 189 -3.74 -25.05 17.50
CA ILE A 189 -5.04 -24.67 16.94
C ILE A 189 -5.67 -25.89 16.24
N PRO A 190 -6.89 -26.31 16.63
CA PRO A 190 -7.57 -27.39 15.94
C PRO A 190 -7.82 -27.05 14.47
N LYS A 191 -7.45 -27.95 13.55
CA LYS A 191 -7.62 -27.76 12.09
C LYS A 191 -9.05 -27.34 11.68
N THR A 192 -10.07 -27.82 12.41
CA THR A 192 -11.49 -27.46 12.17
C THR A 192 -11.80 -26.00 12.49
N VAL A 193 -11.15 -25.41 13.50
CA VAL A 193 -11.29 -23.99 13.84
C VAL A 193 -10.71 -23.15 12.71
N THR A 194 -9.49 -23.45 12.26
CA THR A 194 -8.86 -22.77 11.12
C THR A 194 -9.73 -22.79 9.87
N ILE A 195 -10.35 -23.94 9.54
CA ILE A 195 -11.27 -24.06 8.41
C ILE A 195 -12.48 -23.15 8.58
N ASN A 196 -13.13 -23.17 9.76
CA ASN A 196 -14.30 -22.35 10.02
C ASN A 196 -14.00 -20.84 9.91
N GLU A 197 -12.88 -20.38 10.48
CA GLU A 197 -12.47 -18.98 10.37
C GLU A 197 -12.16 -18.59 8.92
N ALA A 198 -11.51 -19.46 8.16
CA ALA A 198 -11.25 -19.23 6.74
C ALA A 198 -12.56 -19.12 5.92
N ILE A 199 -13.58 -19.91 6.26
CA ILE A 199 -14.90 -19.84 5.63
C ILE A 199 -15.58 -18.50 5.96
N GLU A 200 -15.52 -18.04 7.21
CA GLU A 200 -16.08 -16.74 7.61
C GLU A 200 -15.37 -15.57 6.90
N LEU A 201 -14.04 -15.63 6.77
CA LEU A 201 -13.29 -14.66 5.96
C LEU A 201 -13.72 -14.69 4.49
N ALA A 202 -13.95 -15.87 3.92
CA ALA A 202 -14.38 -16.02 2.54
C ALA A 202 -15.80 -15.48 2.32
N LYS A 203 -16.73 -15.72 3.25
CA LYS A 203 -18.07 -15.11 3.21
C LYS A 203 -18.02 -13.58 3.28
N ARG A 204 -17.10 -13.05 4.11
CA ARG A 204 -17.00 -11.61 4.35
C ARG A 204 -16.31 -10.85 3.21
N PHE A 205 -15.30 -11.45 2.59
CA PHE A 205 -14.41 -10.75 1.64
C PHE A 205 -14.37 -11.36 0.23
N GLY A 206 -14.82 -12.60 0.06
CA GLY A 206 -14.82 -13.32 -1.21
C GLY A 206 -16.07 -13.03 -2.07
N ALA A 207 -16.19 -13.81 -3.15
CA ALA A 207 -17.38 -13.89 -3.98
C ALA A 207 -18.42 -14.85 -3.39
N GLU A 208 -19.58 -14.95 -4.04
CA GLU A 208 -20.71 -15.78 -3.60
C GLU A 208 -20.33 -17.27 -3.42
N ASP A 209 -19.44 -17.78 -4.27
CA ASP A 209 -18.96 -19.16 -4.26
C ASP A 209 -17.67 -19.39 -3.44
N SER A 210 -17.02 -18.32 -2.95
CA SER A 210 -15.72 -18.41 -2.27
C SER A 210 -15.78 -19.27 -1.01
N ALA A 211 -16.85 -19.18 -0.22
CA ALA A 211 -16.98 -19.96 1.03
C ALA A 211 -16.98 -21.47 0.79
N ALA A 212 -17.75 -21.94 -0.19
CA ALA A 212 -17.82 -23.36 -0.55
C ALA A 212 -16.49 -23.84 -1.16
N PHE A 213 -15.87 -22.98 -1.98
CA PHE A 213 -14.58 -23.26 -2.59
C PHE A 213 -13.45 -23.41 -1.57
N VAL A 214 -13.31 -22.43 -0.66
CA VAL A 214 -12.30 -22.44 0.41
C VAL A 214 -12.47 -23.66 1.30
N ASN A 215 -13.70 -23.97 1.72
CA ASN A 215 -13.99 -25.15 2.53
C ASN A 215 -13.51 -26.44 1.84
N GLY A 216 -13.94 -26.67 0.60
CA GLY A 216 -13.62 -27.89 -0.13
C GLY A 216 -12.13 -28.09 -0.40
N LEU A 217 -11.36 -27.00 -0.51
CA LEU A 217 -9.91 -27.07 -0.70
C LEU A 217 -9.17 -27.33 0.62
N LEU A 218 -9.54 -26.64 1.69
CA LEU A 218 -8.91 -26.82 3.01
C LEU A 218 -9.24 -28.20 3.62
N ASP A 219 -10.43 -28.74 3.37
CA ASP A 219 -10.78 -30.13 3.73
C ASP A 219 -9.86 -31.17 3.06
N LYS A 220 -9.41 -30.90 1.82
CA LYS A 220 -8.44 -31.75 1.14
C LYS A 220 -7.04 -31.53 1.69
N PHE A 221 -6.70 -30.28 1.98
CA PHE A 221 -5.39 -29.90 2.51
C PHE A 221 -5.13 -30.57 3.86
N THR A 222 -6.08 -30.48 4.80
CA THR A 222 -5.95 -31.08 6.14
C THR A 222 -5.77 -32.60 6.13
N LYS A 223 -6.30 -33.28 5.10
CA LYS A 223 -6.13 -34.73 4.89
C LYS A 223 -4.78 -35.11 4.28
N ALA A 224 -4.13 -34.17 3.61
CA ALA A 224 -2.83 -34.34 2.97
C ALA A 224 -1.65 -33.88 3.85
N SER A 225 -1.93 -33.04 4.86
CA SER A 225 -0.96 -32.43 5.79
C SER A 225 -0.85 -33.13 7.14
#